data_AF-A0A953NPI4-F1
#
_entry.id   AF-A0A953NPI4-F1
#
_cell.length_a   1.000
_cell.length_b   1.000
_cell.length_c   1.000
_cell.angle_alpha   90.00
_cell.angle_beta   90.00
_cell.angle_gamma   90.00
#
_symmetry.space_group_name_H-M   'P 1'
#
loop_
_entity.id
_entity.type
_entity.pdbx_description
1 polymer ?
#
loop_
_entity_poly.entity_id
_entity_poly.type
_entity_poly.pdbx_seq_one_letter_code
_entity_poly.pdbx_strand_id
1 'polypeptide(L)'
;MATKRIATPPGTTDRRIDALLTLLAENATIVVSGAKIAKEIGVTRQQVWRWMEKLRALGVRVQGHPRSGYHIERVPDILLPQMLSHRLHGTAFARRIFHFFKIDSTNAVAMRLGEAGEPHGAVVLAEEQTAGRGRAGRSWTSEKSAGIYCSVLLRPRVPPAHAPLLTLVAGLAARDAIAEELGAHPDIRWPNDVLAGGRKICGILTEMHAEPDRVHYAVVGIGVNVNQGKMPAELAGIATSLRMESGKVHSRLELLIRLLRHLDRYYNQFLAEGSLPALRRFAEVSSYCEGKRVRITTATESFTGTTAGLEPSGVLRVARDDGRGIEPVLSGDVAEAS
;
A
#
# COMPACT_ATOMS: atom_id res chain seq x y z
N MET A 1 14.56 -7.27 26.73
CA MET A 1 14.37 -5.81 26.86
C MET A 1 12.96 -5.47 26.41
N ALA A 2 12.12 -4.90 27.28
CA ALA A 2 10.81 -4.42 26.88
C ALA A 2 10.97 -3.27 25.89
N THR A 3 10.61 -3.47 24.62
CA THR A 3 10.67 -2.44 23.59
C THR A 3 9.80 -1.28 24.05
N LYS A 4 10.43 -0.14 24.35
CA LYS A 4 9.76 1.08 24.81
C LYS A 4 8.73 1.46 23.74
N ARG A 5 7.43 1.36 24.05
CA ARG A 5 6.37 1.68 23.08
C ARG A 5 6.51 3.15 22.68
N ILE A 6 6.75 3.39 21.40
CA ILE A 6 6.80 4.75 20.86
C ILE A 6 5.41 5.36 20.94
N ALA A 7 5.37 6.65 21.27
CA ALA A 7 4.15 7.42 21.34
C ALA A 7 3.40 7.35 20.01
N THR A 8 2.07 7.36 20.08
CA THR A 8 1.25 7.30 18.86
C THR A 8 1.36 8.66 18.14
N PRO A 9 1.67 8.70 16.83
CA PRO A 9 1.82 9.98 16.12
C PRO A 9 0.55 10.85 16.22
N PRO A 10 0.70 12.18 16.29
CA PRO A 10 -0.43 13.12 16.24
C PRO A 10 -1.26 12.90 14.97
N GLY A 11 -2.59 13.05 15.07
CA GLY A 11 -3.51 12.87 13.94
C GLY A 11 -3.91 11.42 13.64
N THR A 12 -3.32 10.45 14.34
CA THR A 12 -3.80 9.06 14.30
C THR A 12 -5.24 8.96 14.78
N THR A 13 -5.96 8.01 14.21
CA THR A 13 -7.34 7.73 14.57
C THR A 13 -7.40 7.26 16.02
N ASP A 14 -8.20 7.95 16.83
CA ASP A 14 -8.44 7.61 18.23
C ASP A 14 -8.95 6.16 18.31
N ARG A 15 -8.34 5.34 19.17
CA ARG A 15 -8.71 3.92 19.35
C ARG A 15 -10.18 3.72 19.71
N ARG A 16 -10.79 4.70 20.38
CA ARG A 16 -12.19 4.63 20.75
C ARG A 16 -13.12 4.96 19.57
N ILE A 17 -12.66 5.81 18.63
CA ILE A 17 -13.35 6.04 17.35
C ILE A 17 -13.24 4.79 16.47
N ASP A 18 -12.07 4.17 16.43
CA ASP A 18 -11.86 2.87 15.77
C ASP A 18 -12.78 1.78 16.34
N ALA A 19 -12.87 1.65 17.67
CA ALA A 19 -13.81 0.75 18.33
C ALA A 19 -15.27 1.06 18.03
N LEU A 20 -15.65 2.35 18.01
CA LEU A 20 -16.99 2.77 17.64
C LEU A 20 -17.35 2.32 16.23
N LEU A 21 -16.47 2.62 15.27
CA LEU A 21 -16.73 2.30 13.87
C LEU A 21 -16.75 0.79 13.63
N THR A 22 -15.87 0.04 14.29
CA THR A 22 -15.86 -1.43 14.23
C THR A 22 -17.17 -2.01 14.78
N LEU A 23 -17.61 -1.55 15.97
CA LEU A 23 -18.88 -1.97 16.56
C LEU A 23 -20.07 -1.69 15.63
N LEU A 24 -20.14 -0.49 15.04
CA LEU A 24 -21.21 -0.13 14.13
C LEU A 24 -21.16 -0.94 12.82
N ALA A 25 -19.97 -1.25 12.32
CA ALA A 25 -19.78 -2.06 11.13
C ALA A 25 -20.24 -3.52 11.35
N GLU A 26 -19.91 -4.11 12.51
CA GLU A 26 -20.34 -5.45 12.91
C GLU A 26 -21.86 -5.54 13.14
N ASN A 27 -22.51 -4.42 13.47
CA ASN A 27 -23.94 -4.34 13.76
C ASN A 27 -24.72 -3.55 12.69
N ALA A 28 -24.24 -3.54 11.44
CA ALA A 28 -24.77 -2.67 10.38
C ALA A 28 -26.27 -2.90 10.05
N THR A 29 -26.85 -4.03 10.44
CA THR A 29 -28.28 -4.36 10.19
C THR A 29 -29.22 -3.89 11.31
N ILE A 30 -28.70 -3.36 12.42
CA ILE A 30 -29.50 -2.98 13.58
C ILE A 30 -29.20 -1.57 14.09
N VAL A 31 -30.18 -0.96 14.75
CA VAL A 31 -29.98 0.30 15.46
C VAL A 31 -29.37 0.03 16.83
N VAL A 32 -28.17 0.55 17.07
CA VAL A 32 -27.46 0.42 18.35
C VAL A 32 -27.73 1.67 19.19
N SER A 33 -28.28 1.50 20.39
CA SER A 33 -28.59 2.63 21.26
C SER A 33 -27.32 3.35 21.70
N GLY A 34 -27.36 4.69 21.81
CA GLY A 34 -26.21 5.46 22.29
C GLY A 34 -25.75 5.08 23.70
N ALA A 35 -26.65 4.53 24.53
CA ALA A 35 -26.32 3.99 25.85
C ALA A 35 -25.54 2.67 25.77
N LYS A 36 -25.91 1.76 24.86
CA LYS A 36 -25.17 0.51 24.62
C LYS A 36 -23.75 0.81 24.13
N ILE A 37 -23.63 1.70 23.13
CA ILE A 37 -22.34 2.15 22.60
C ILE A 37 -21.46 2.76 23.70
N ALA A 38 -22.03 3.67 24.49
CA ALA A 38 -21.34 4.31 25.62
C ALA A 38 -20.79 3.28 26.61
N LYS A 39 -21.59 2.26 26.94
CA LYS A 39 -21.21 1.17 27.84
C LYS A 39 -20.11 0.28 27.26
N GLU A 40 -20.24 -0.15 26.01
CA GLU A 40 -19.26 -1.05 25.36
C GLU A 40 -17.90 -0.39 25.14
N ILE A 41 -17.87 0.90 24.80
CA ILE A 41 -16.62 1.63 24.53
C ILE A 41 -16.02 2.24 25.81
N GLY A 42 -16.82 2.40 26.87
CA GLY A 42 -16.40 3.03 28.12
C GLY A 42 -16.31 4.56 28.04
N VAL A 43 -17.31 5.21 27.42
CA VAL A 43 -17.42 6.68 27.30
C VAL A 43 -18.82 7.19 27.60
N THR A 44 -19.02 8.51 27.66
CA THR A 44 -20.34 9.11 27.89
C THR A 44 -21.19 9.14 26.62
N ARG A 45 -22.53 9.18 26.76
CA ARG A 45 -23.45 9.35 25.62
C ARG A 45 -23.20 10.65 24.84
N GLN A 46 -22.78 11.72 25.54
CA GLN A 46 -22.43 12.99 24.90
C GLN A 46 -21.16 12.85 24.04
N GLN A 47 -20.19 12.07 24.50
CA GLN A 47 -18.98 11.77 23.73
C GLN A 47 -19.27 10.91 22.51
N VAL A 48 -20.16 9.90 22.64
CA VAL A 48 -20.67 9.14 21.49
C VAL A 48 -21.28 10.08 20.46
N TRP A 49 -22.17 10.99 20.87
CA TRP A 49 -22.77 11.97 19.95
C TRP A 49 -21.73 12.83 19.23
N ARG A 50 -20.75 13.39 19.97
CA ARG A 50 -19.65 14.18 19.37
C ARG A 50 -18.86 13.39 18.32
N TRP A 51 -18.63 12.09 18.56
CA TRP A 51 -17.96 11.24 17.58
C TRP A 51 -18.82 10.96 16.37
N MET A 52 -20.12 10.72 16.53
CA MET A 52 -21.03 10.57 15.38
C MET A 52 -21.04 11.81 14.49
N GLU A 53 -21.08 13.01 15.07
CA GLU A 53 -20.97 14.26 14.30
C GLU A 53 -19.61 14.38 13.58
N LYS A 54 -18.51 13.97 14.24
CA LYS A 54 -17.19 13.91 13.60
C LYS A 54 -17.17 12.93 12.42
N LEU A 55 -17.77 11.75 12.56
CA LEU A 55 -17.86 10.75 11.49
C LEU A 55 -18.69 11.27 10.31
N ARG A 56 -19.82 11.94 10.57
CA ARG A 56 -20.63 12.61 9.55
C ARG A 56 -19.82 13.67 8.79
N ALA A 57 -19.10 14.53 9.52
CA ALA A 57 -18.21 15.54 8.93
C ALA A 57 -17.09 14.92 8.08
N LEU A 58 -16.68 13.68 8.38
CA LEU A 58 -15.69 12.94 7.60
C LEU A 58 -16.30 12.22 6.38
N GLY A 59 -17.63 12.19 6.24
CA GLY A 59 -18.36 11.61 5.12
C GLY A 59 -18.97 10.22 5.39
N VAL A 60 -18.94 9.75 6.65
CA VAL A 60 -19.57 8.48 7.03
C VAL A 60 -21.08 8.66 7.16
N ARG A 61 -21.87 7.86 6.42
CA ARG A 61 -23.34 7.89 6.46
C ARG A 61 -23.89 7.20 7.70
N VAL A 62 -23.89 7.93 8.81
CA VAL A 62 -24.47 7.48 10.09
C VAL A 62 -25.85 8.10 10.31
N GLN A 63 -26.89 7.27 10.33
CA GLN A 63 -28.25 7.66 10.67
C GLN A 63 -28.52 7.58 12.18
N GLY A 64 -29.51 8.34 12.65
CA GLY A 64 -29.99 8.31 14.02
C GLY A 64 -29.55 9.48 14.91
N HIS A 65 -30.08 9.56 16.11
CA HIS A 65 -29.82 10.60 17.12
C HIS A 65 -29.67 9.96 18.52
N PRO A 66 -29.17 10.68 19.54
CA PRO A 66 -28.94 10.13 20.88
C PRO A 66 -30.13 9.42 21.52
N ARG A 67 -31.37 9.80 21.17
CA ARG A 67 -32.61 9.19 21.68
C ARG A 67 -33.03 7.93 20.93
N SER A 68 -32.83 7.88 19.61
CA SER A 68 -33.23 6.74 18.76
C SER A 68 -32.15 5.67 18.64
N GLY A 69 -30.91 5.98 19.03
CA GLY A 69 -29.76 5.15 18.69
C GLY A 69 -29.22 5.48 17.29
N TYR A 70 -28.18 4.78 16.89
CA TYR A 70 -27.44 5.01 15.66
C TYR A 70 -27.32 3.72 14.86
N HIS A 71 -27.34 3.85 13.54
CA HIS A 71 -26.98 2.77 12.63
C HIS A 71 -26.23 3.37 11.44
N ILE A 72 -25.44 2.55 10.76
CA ILE A 72 -24.80 2.97 9.51
C ILE A 72 -25.58 2.38 8.35
N GLU A 73 -25.98 3.20 7.38
CA GLU A 73 -26.72 2.75 6.19
C GLU A 73 -25.94 1.72 5.36
N ARG A 74 -24.62 1.91 5.32
CA ARG A 74 -23.68 1.06 4.59
C ARG A 74 -22.37 1.06 5.35
N VAL A 75 -21.85 -0.13 5.68
CA VAL A 75 -20.51 -0.28 6.26
C VAL A 75 -19.55 0.57 5.43
N PRO A 76 -18.94 1.61 6.02
CA PRO A 76 -18.09 2.49 5.26
C PRO A 76 -16.84 1.69 4.91
N ASP A 77 -16.37 1.82 3.67
CA ASP A 77 -15.16 1.13 3.20
C ASP A 77 -13.91 1.79 3.83
N ILE A 78 -13.81 1.85 5.16
CA ILE A 78 -12.74 2.53 5.91
C ILE A 78 -11.73 1.48 6.37
N LEU A 79 -10.44 1.81 6.27
CA LEU A 79 -9.34 0.91 6.57
C LEU A 79 -8.99 0.90 8.07
N LEU A 80 -9.96 0.46 8.89
CA LEU A 80 -9.87 0.53 10.35
C LEU A 80 -8.84 -0.43 10.95
N PRO A 81 -7.98 0.04 11.89
CA PRO A 81 -6.98 -0.79 12.54
C PRO A 81 -7.54 -2.06 13.17
N GLN A 82 -8.65 -2.00 13.92
CA GLN A 82 -9.19 -3.20 14.60
C GLN A 82 -9.63 -4.29 13.62
N MET A 83 -10.32 -3.93 12.55
CA MET A 83 -10.75 -4.88 11.52
C MET A 83 -9.56 -5.56 10.83
N LEU A 84 -8.50 -4.79 10.54
CA LEU A 84 -7.27 -5.29 9.95
C LEU A 84 -6.49 -6.18 10.90
N SER A 85 -6.29 -5.75 12.16
CA SER A 85 -5.53 -6.50 13.16
C SER A 85 -6.08 -7.91 13.37
N HIS A 86 -7.41 -8.07 13.43
CA HIS A 86 -8.04 -9.37 13.56
C HIS A 86 -7.79 -10.26 12.33
N ARG A 87 -8.01 -9.71 11.13
CA ARG A 87 -7.90 -10.46 9.86
C ARG A 87 -6.46 -10.71 9.40
N LEU A 88 -5.48 -10.00 9.94
CA LEU A 88 -4.04 -10.17 9.68
C LEU A 88 -3.33 -11.01 10.75
N HIS A 89 -4.06 -11.59 11.70
CA HIS A 89 -3.50 -12.46 12.73
C HIS A 89 -2.54 -13.51 12.13
N GLY A 90 -1.37 -13.67 12.77
CA GLY A 90 -0.29 -14.54 12.31
C GLY A 90 0.78 -13.84 11.45
N THR A 91 0.52 -12.61 10.98
CA THR A 91 1.51 -11.80 10.24
C THR A 91 2.17 -10.75 11.14
N ALA A 92 3.32 -10.22 10.71
CA ALA A 92 3.96 -9.10 11.42
C ALA A 92 3.11 -7.82 11.41
N PHE A 93 2.23 -7.67 10.41
CA PHE A 93 1.44 -6.47 10.13
C PHE A 93 0.19 -6.31 11.00
N ALA A 94 -0.15 -7.30 11.83
CA ALA A 94 -1.36 -7.26 12.65
C ALA A 94 -1.29 -6.32 13.86
N ARG A 95 -0.09 -5.97 14.34
CA ARG A 95 0.09 -5.47 15.72
C ARG A 95 0.14 -3.95 15.84
N ARG A 96 0.72 -3.26 14.85
CA ARG A 96 1.07 -1.83 14.92
C ARG A 96 0.55 -1.12 13.69
N ILE A 97 -0.76 -0.86 13.68
CA ILE A 97 -1.45 -0.19 12.57
C ILE A 97 -1.78 1.24 12.99
N PHE A 98 -1.30 2.21 12.20
CA PHE A 98 -1.54 3.64 12.37
C PHE A 98 -2.42 4.14 11.23
N HIS A 99 -3.67 4.46 11.53
CA HIS A 99 -4.64 4.94 10.54
C HIS A 99 -4.87 6.44 10.66
N PHE A 100 -4.93 7.14 9.53
CA PHE A 100 -5.18 8.57 9.41
C PHE A 100 -6.32 8.84 8.43
N PHE A 101 -7.24 9.74 8.77
CA PHE A 101 -8.24 10.20 7.79
C PHE A 101 -7.62 11.10 6.71
N LYS A 102 -6.59 11.87 7.08
CA LYS A 102 -5.90 12.78 6.18
C LYS A 102 -4.51 13.06 6.73
N ILE A 103 -3.49 12.96 5.88
CA ILE A 103 -2.09 13.16 6.27
C ILE A 103 -1.28 13.70 5.07
N ASP A 104 -0.04 14.12 5.30
CA ASP A 104 0.89 14.50 4.24
C ASP A 104 1.26 13.28 3.37
N SER A 105 1.94 12.30 3.97
CA SER A 105 2.32 11.05 3.33
C SER A 105 2.47 9.92 4.34
N THR A 106 1.93 8.74 4.01
CA THR A 106 2.11 7.53 4.81
C THR A 106 3.58 7.12 4.90
N ASN A 107 4.35 7.33 3.82
CA ASN A 107 5.80 7.05 3.81
C ASN A 107 6.54 7.97 4.76
N ALA A 108 6.24 9.28 4.75
CA ALA A 108 6.88 10.24 5.64
C ALA A 108 6.62 9.91 7.12
N VAL A 109 5.39 9.51 7.47
CA VAL A 109 5.07 9.03 8.83
C VAL A 109 5.83 7.73 9.15
N ALA A 110 5.86 6.76 8.24
CA ALA A 110 6.57 5.49 8.46
C ALA A 110 8.09 5.67 8.59
N MET A 111 8.70 6.61 7.85
CA MET A 111 10.11 6.97 8.01
C MET A 111 10.38 7.53 9.42
N ARG A 112 9.58 8.50 9.87
CA ARG A 112 9.68 9.06 11.24
C ARG A 112 9.52 7.98 12.32
N LEU A 113 8.62 7.02 12.12
CA LEU A 113 8.46 5.86 13.02
C LEU A 113 9.72 4.98 13.02
N GLY A 114 10.30 4.71 11.84
CA GLY A 114 11.55 3.97 11.69
C GLY A 114 12.72 4.60 12.44
N GLU A 115 12.90 5.91 12.28
CA GLU A 115 13.90 6.74 12.98
C GLU A 115 13.71 6.71 14.50
N ALA A 116 12.45 6.79 14.96
CA ALA A 116 12.12 6.72 16.37
C ALA A 116 12.29 5.31 16.98
N GLY A 117 12.61 4.29 16.16
CA GLY A 117 12.88 2.92 16.61
C GLY A 117 11.67 1.99 16.58
N GLU A 118 10.61 2.31 15.81
CA GLU A 118 9.41 1.48 15.77
C GLU A 118 9.76 0.07 15.27
N PRO A 119 9.22 -1.00 15.88
CA PRO A 119 9.56 -2.36 15.47
C PRO A 119 9.12 -2.69 14.04
N HIS A 120 9.72 -3.76 13.53
CA HIS A 120 9.29 -4.39 12.28
C HIS A 120 7.78 -4.68 12.27
N GLY A 121 7.15 -4.47 11.11
CA GLY A 121 5.74 -4.80 10.89
C GLY A 121 4.76 -3.66 11.20
N ALA A 122 5.24 -2.45 11.48
CA ALA A 122 4.35 -1.30 11.59
C ALA A 122 3.74 -0.94 10.22
N VAL A 123 2.43 -0.69 10.20
CA VAL A 123 1.65 -0.32 9.01
C VAL A 123 1.10 1.08 9.22
N VAL A 124 1.26 1.95 8.23
CA VAL A 124 0.69 3.29 8.20
C VAL A 124 -0.31 3.37 7.05
N LEU A 125 -1.53 3.80 7.35
CA LEU A 125 -2.64 3.89 6.40
C LEU A 125 -3.23 5.29 6.40
N ALA A 126 -3.64 5.75 5.23
CA ALA A 126 -4.38 7.00 5.09
C ALA A 126 -5.59 6.84 4.18
N GLU A 127 -6.68 7.53 4.52
CA GLU A 127 -7.83 7.70 3.62
C GLU A 127 -7.56 8.77 2.53
N GLU A 128 -6.68 9.74 2.80
CA GLU A 128 -6.26 10.80 1.89
C GLU A 128 -4.81 11.20 2.19
N GLN A 129 -3.99 11.40 1.16
CA GLN A 129 -2.67 12.03 1.27
C GLN A 129 -2.69 13.38 0.56
N THR A 130 -2.25 14.44 1.22
CA THR A 130 -2.14 15.78 0.61
C THR A 130 -0.81 16.00 -0.11
N ALA A 131 0.19 15.18 0.18
CA ALA A 131 1.52 15.23 -0.40
C ALA A 131 2.03 13.81 -0.70
N GLY A 132 1.17 13.00 -1.34
CA GLY A 132 1.52 11.65 -1.79
C GLY A 132 2.74 11.68 -2.71
N ARG A 133 3.70 10.76 -2.50
CA ARG A 133 4.99 10.74 -3.19
C ARG A 133 5.15 9.48 -4.04
N GLY A 134 5.77 9.64 -5.20
CA GLY A 134 6.31 8.58 -6.04
C GLY A 134 7.83 8.67 -6.15
N ARG A 135 8.42 7.85 -7.02
CA ARG A 135 9.87 7.89 -7.31
C ARG A 135 10.26 9.20 -7.99
N ALA A 136 11.54 9.56 -7.87
CA ALA A 136 12.15 10.72 -8.53
C ALA A 136 11.38 12.04 -8.31
N GLY A 137 10.81 12.22 -7.11
CA GLY A 137 10.10 13.45 -6.73
C GLY A 137 8.70 13.63 -7.32
N ARG A 138 8.17 12.65 -8.07
CA ARG A 138 6.81 12.71 -8.61
C ARG A 138 5.76 12.67 -7.50
N SER A 139 4.60 13.25 -7.77
CA SER A 139 3.45 13.16 -6.87
C SER A 139 2.63 11.90 -7.15
N TRP A 140 1.99 11.37 -6.11
CA TRP A 140 1.00 10.31 -6.21
C TRP A 140 -0.38 10.86 -5.83
N THR A 141 -1.33 10.82 -6.76
CA THR A 141 -2.70 11.28 -6.51
C THR A 141 -3.42 10.36 -5.54
N SER A 142 -3.80 10.89 -4.38
CA SER A 142 -4.49 10.15 -3.32
C SER A 142 -5.91 10.66 -3.10
N GLU A 143 -6.81 10.34 -4.04
CA GLU A 143 -8.24 10.65 -3.92
C GLU A 143 -8.84 10.05 -2.63
N LYS A 144 -9.49 10.92 -1.85
CA LYS A 144 -10.04 10.59 -0.54
C LYS A 144 -10.96 9.36 -0.62
N SER A 145 -10.63 8.35 0.17
CA SER A 145 -11.40 7.12 0.33
C SER A 145 -11.66 6.32 -0.97
N ALA A 146 -10.85 6.56 -2.02
CA ALA A 146 -10.97 5.86 -3.29
C ALA A 146 -9.84 4.85 -3.53
N GLY A 147 -8.64 5.08 -3.00
CA GLY A 147 -7.50 4.18 -3.12
C GLY A 147 -7.06 3.57 -1.79
N ILE A 148 -6.05 2.71 -1.87
CA ILE A 148 -5.28 2.23 -0.71
C ILE A 148 -3.96 2.99 -0.70
N TYR A 149 -3.68 3.69 0.40
CA TYR A 149 -2.43 4.40 0.63
C TYR A 149 -1.80 3.81 1.89
N CYS A 150 -0.83 2.92 1.69
CA CYS A 150 -0.26 2.09 2.73
C CYS A 150 1.26 2.19 2.72
N SER A 151 1.88 2.26 3.88
CA SER A 151 3.33 2.12 4.04
C SER A 151 3.64 1.11 5.13
N VAL A 152 4.55 0.18 4.88
CA VAL A 152 5.00 -0.79 5.89
C VAL A 152 6.46 -0.55 6.27
N LEU A 153 6.75 -0.63 7.56
CA LEU A 153 8.10 -0.54 8.11
C LEU A 153 8.70 -1.95 8.28
N LEU A 154 9.80 -2.19 7.57
CA LEU A 154 10.54 -3.44 7.58
C LEU A 154 11.93 -3.21 8.19
N ARG A 155 12.50 -4.25 8.83
CA ARG A 155 13.87 -4.24 9.36
C ARG A 155 14.62 -5.47 8.86
N PRO A 156 14.83 -5.60 7.54
CA PRO A 156 15.49 -6.76 6.96
C PRO A 156 16.97 -6.78 7.31
N ARG A 157 17.52 -7.96 7.57
CA ARG A 157 18.96 -8.16 7.74
C ARG A 157 19.59 -8.50 6.40
N VAL A 158 19.59 -7.54 5.47
CA VAL A 158 20.12 -7.70 4.11
C VAL A 158 21.09 -6.57 3.77
N PRO A 159 22.07 -6.81 2.88
CA PRO A 159 22.93 -5.75 2.36
C PRO A 159 22.11 -4.69 1.61
N PRO A 160 22.53 -3.41 1.61
CA PRO A 160 21.85 -2.34 0.85
C PRO A 160 21.68 -2.65 -0.64
N ALA A 161 22.62 -3.38 -1.24
CA ALA A 161 22.54 -3.82 -2.65
C ALA A 161 21.31 -4.70 -2.96
N HIS A 162 20.69 -5.31 -1.95
CA HIS A 162 19.49 -6.13 -2.08
C HIS A 162 18.20 -5.34 -1.81
N ALA A 163 18.27 -4.04 -1.52
CA ALA A 163 17.09 -3.20 -1.34
C ALA A 163 16.11 -3.20 -2.53
N PRO A 164 16.55 -3.27 -3.81
CA PRO A 164 15.63 -3.38 -4.95
C PRO A 164 14.67 -4.58 -4.85
N LEU A 165 15.11 -5.68 -4.23
CA LEU A 165 14.27 -6.88 -4.04
C LEU A 165 13.05 -6.62 -3.15
N LEU A 166 13.13 -5.69 -2.19
CA LEU A 166 11.96 -5.31 -1.38
C LEU A 166 10.85 -4.69 -2.24
N THR A 167 11.25 -3.89 -3.23
CA THR A 167 10.31 -3.31 -4.21
C THR A 167 9.70 -4.40 -5.08
N LEU A 168 10.50 -5.37 -5.55
CA LEU A 168 10.00 -6.49 -6.36
C LEU A 168 9.04 -7.38 -5.57
N VAL A 169 9.40 -7.74 -4.34
CA VAL A 169 8.55 -8.52 -3.41
C VAL A 169 7.21 -7.83 -3.18
N ALA A 170 7.22 -6.50 -2.97
CA ALA A 170 5.99 -5.74 -2.85
C ALA A 170 5.19 -5.66 -4.15
N GLY A 171 5.88 -5.63 -5.31
CA GLY A 171 5.29 -5.68 -6.65
C GLY A 171 4.51 -6.97 -6.87
N LEU A 172 5.15 -8.10 -6.56
CA LEU A 172 4.53 -9.43 -6.61
C LEU A 172 3.32 -9.52 -5.68
N ALA A 173 3.45 -9.04 -4.44
CA ALA A 173 2.35 -9.06 -3.48
C ALA A 173 1.15 -8.21 -3.93
N ALA A 174 1.39 -7.01 -4.43
CA ALA A 174 0.34 -6.14 -4.95
C ALA A 174 -0.30 -6.74 -6.21
N ARG A 175 0.51 -7.27 -7.13
CA ARG A 175 0.02 -7.93 -8.35
C ARG A 175 -0.89 -9.09 -8.02
N ASP A 176 -0.49 -10.00 -7.14
CA ASP A 176 -1.29 -11.18 -6.82
C ASP A 176 -2.59 -10.81 -6.09
N ALA A 177 -2.55 -9.83 -5.17
CA ALA A 177 -3.76 -9.32 -4.52
C ALA A 177 -4.75 -8.70 -5.54
N ILE A 178 -4.24 -7.93 -6.50
CA ILE A 178 -5.06 -7.32 -7.56
C ILE A 178 -5.58 -8.38 -8.53
N ALA A 179 -4.75 -9.37 -8.88
CA ALA A 179 -5.13 -10.47 -9.77
C ALA A 179 -6.32 -11.25 -9.20
N GLU A 180 -6.27 -11.60 -7.91
CA GLU A 180 -7.34 -12.31 -7.23
C GLU A 180 -8.63 -11.49 -7.11
N GLU A 181 -8.52 -10.17 -6.91
CA GLU A 181 -9.68 -9.28 -6.74
C GLU A 181 -10.37 -8.96 -8.09
N LEU A 182 -9.59 -8.82 -9.17
CA LEU A 182 -10.11 -8.58 -10.51
C LEU A 182 -10.52 -9.86 -11.25
N GLY A 183 -9.92 -11.01 -10.91
CA GLY A 183 -9.99 -12.21 -11.76
C GLY A 183 -9.26 -12.02 -13.09
N ALA A 184 -8.19 -11.23 -13.10
CA ALA A 184 -7.41 -10.86 -14.28
C ALA A 184 -5.92 -11.16 -14.07
N HIS A 185 -5.10 -10.87 -15.09
CA HIS A 185 -3.65 -11.04 -15.04
C HIS A 185 -2.94 -9.68 -15.17
N PRO A 186 -2.83 -8.91 -14.07
CA PRO A 186 -2.02 -7.71 -14.06
C PRO A 186 -0.55 -8.07 -14.33
N ASP A 187 0.11 -7.17 -15.05
CA ASP A 187 1.54 -7.23 -15.36
C ASP A 187 2.33 -6.39 -14.35
N ILE A 188 3.64 -6.60 -14.27
CA ILE A 188 4.54 -5.78 -13.47
C ILE A 188 5.55 -5.14 -14.40
N ARG A 189 5.58 -3.81 -14.42
CA ARG A 189 6.60 -3.04 -15.11
C ARG A 189 7.69 -2.69 -14.13
N TRP A 190 8.88 -3.24 -14.37
CA TRP A 190 10.05 -2.98 -13.54
C TRP A 190 10.31 -1.46 -13.45
N PRO A 191 10.69 -0.93 -12.28
CA PRO A 191 10.95 -1.67 -11.05
C PRO A 191 9.75 -1.76 -10.08
N ASN A 192 8.68 -0.98 -10.30
CA ASN A 192 7.79 -0.63 -9.19
C ASN A 192 6.32 -0.38 -9.56
N ASP A 193 5.91 -0.70 -10.78
CA ASP A 193 4.55 -0.44 -11.26
C ASP A 193 3.81 -1.76 -11.53
N VAL A 194 2.59 -1.89 -11.02
CA VAL A 194 1.66 -2.94 -11.45
C VAL A 194 0.70 -2.34 -12.47
N LEU A 195 0.47 -3.06 -13.56
CA LEU A 195 -0.35 -2.62 -14.69
C LEU A 195 -1.58 -3.50 -14.87
N ALA A 196 -2.73 -2.90 -15.15
CA ALA A 196 -3.93 -3.57 -15.64
C ALA A 196 -4.33 -2.92 -16.98
N GLY A 197 -4.58 -3.73 -18.02
CA GLY A 197 -4.86 -3.22 -19.36
C GLY A 197 -3.75 -2.30 -19.90
N GLY A 198 -2.49 -2.56 -19.55
CA GLY A 198 -1.33 -1.72 -19.93
C GLY A 198 -1.20 -0.39 -19.17
N ARG A 199 -2.14 -0.06 -18.26
CA ARG A 199 -2.15 1.18 -17.48
C ARG A 199 -1.85 0.93 -16.01
N LYS A 200 -1.21 1.89 -15.36
CA LYS A 200 -0.78 1.77 -13.97
C LYS A 200 -1.96 1.73 -13.00
N ILE A 201 -2.02 0.68 -12.19
CA ILE A 201 -3.03 0.48 -11.15
C ILE A 201 -2.44 0.51 -9.73
N CYS A 202 -1.15 0.16 -9.59
CA CYS A 202 -0.43 0.27 -8.34
C CYS A 202 1.00 0.78 -8.56
N GLY A 203 1.48 1.59 -7.62
CA GLY A 203 2.86 2.08 -7.58
C GLY A 203 3.50 1.81 -6.22
N ILE A 204 4.78 1.44 -6.26
CA ILE A 204 5.56 1.13 -5.06
C ILE A 204 6.70 2.13 -4.91
N LEU A 205 6.94 2.55 -3.67
CA LEU A 205 8.04 3.43 -3.28
C LEU A 205 8.75 2.85 -2.06
N THR A 206 9.94 2.30 -2.28
CA THR A 206 10.81 1.84 -1.19
C THR A 206 11.81 2.94 -0.85
N GLU A 207 11.78 3.40 0.40
CA GLU A 207 12.78 4.30 0.99
C GLU A 207 13.51 3.55 2.10
N MET A 208 14.79 3.82 2.33
CA MET A 208 15.57 3.11 3.34
C MET A 208 16.51 4.03 4.11
N HIS A 209 16.79 3.65 5.34
CA HIS A 209 17.88 4.19 6.13
C HIS A 209 18.91 3.08 6.33
N ALA A 210 20.09 3.27 5.75
CA ALA A 210 21.13 2.26 5.68
C ALA A 210 22.53 2.87 5.85
N GLU A 211 23.43 2.08 6.41
CA GLU A 211 24.88 2.25 6.33
C GLU A 211 25.44 1.37 5.20
N PRO A 212 26.70 1.57 4.75
CA PRO A 212 27.26 0.81 3.63
C PRO A 212 27.15 -0.72 3.74
N ASP A 213 27.19 -1.24 4.97
CA ASP A 213 27.16 -2.67 5.28
C ASP A 213 25.77 -3.18 5.73
N ARG A 214 24.84 -2.31 6.13
CA ARG A 214 23.56 -2.73 6.72
C ARG A 214 22.40 -1.78 6.49
N VAL A 215 21.25 -2.36 6.16
CA VAL A 215 19.94 -1.68 6.22
C VAL A 215 19.44 -1.67 7.67
N HIS A 216 19.23 -0.48 8.25
CA HIS A 216 18.64 -0.36 9.60
C HIS A 216 17.12 -0.54 9.58
N TYR A 217 16.47 0.06 8.59
CA TYR A 217 15.08 -0.15 8.26
C TYR A 217 14.78 0.27 6.81
N ALA A 218 13.70 -0.27 6.26
CA ALA A 218 13.14 0.11 4.98
C ALA A 218 11.65 0.38 5.13
N VAL A 219 11.16 1.39 4.44
CA VAL A 219 9.74 1.73 4.34
C VAL A 219 9.28 1.44 2.93
N VAL A 220 8.32 0.53 2.80
CA VAL A 220 7.71 0.18 1.51
C VAL A 220 6.33 0.82 1.44
N GLY A 221 6.23 1.89 0.67
CA GLY A 221 4.99 2.57 0.31
C GLY A 221 4.32 1.89 -0.88
N ILE A 222 3.01 1.65 -0.77
CA ILE A 222 2.19 0.94 -1.74
C ILE A 222 0.91 1.76 -1.94
N GLY A 223 0.78 2.35 -3.12
CA GLY A 223 -0.41 3.07 -3.56
C GLY A 223 -1.18 2.25 -4.57
N VAL A 224 -2.46 1.93 -4.28
CA VAL A 224 -3.34 1.19 -5.19
C VAL A 224 -4.56 2.03 -5.56
N ASN A 225 -4.84 2.12 -6.86
CA ASN A 225 -6.06 2.73 -7.39
C ASN A 225 -7.19 1.70 -7.36
N VAL A 226 -8.17 1.87 -6.48
CA VAL A 226 -9.25 0.90 -6.29
C VAL A 226 -10.58 1.36 -6.89
N ASN A 227 -11.16 2.43 -6.34
CA ASN A 227 -12.53 2.86 -6.63
C ASN A 227 -12.64 4.21 -7.36
N GLN A 228 -11.52 4.77 -7.82
CA GLN A 228 -11.51 5.97 -8.65
C GLN A 228 -12.43 5.74 -9.85
N GLY A 229 -13.45 6.60 -10.02
CA GLY A 229 -14.37 6.52 -11.16
C GLY A 229 -13.81 7.16 -12.43
N LYS A 230 -12.82 8.04 -12.27
CA LYS A 230 -12.07 8.68 -13.35
C LYS A 230 -10.69 9.07 -12.83
N MET A 231 -9.71 9.06 -13.71
CA MET A 231 -8.39 9.63 -13.41
C MET A 231 -8.35 11.12 -13.75
N PRO A 232 -7.46 11.91 -13.11
CA PRO A 232 -7.11 13.24 -13.60
C PRO A 232 -6.72 13.20 -15.08
N ALA A 233 -6.99 14.28 -15.82
CA ALA A 233 -6.81 14.32 -17.27
C ALA A 233 -5.38 13.94 -17.71
N GLU A 234 -4.37 14.40 -16.99
CA GLU A 234 -2.95 14.10 -17.21
C GLU A 234 -2.57 12.62 -16.99
N LEU A 235 -3.39 11.86 -16.24
CA LEU A 235 -3.14 10.45 -15.93
C LEU A 235 -4.06 9.49 -16.69
N ALA A 236 -5.10 9.98 -17.38
CA ALA A 236 -6.16 9.14 -17.96
C ALA A 236 -5.64 8.10 -18.97
N GLY A 237 -4.58 8.41 -19.72
CA GLY A 237 -3.95 7.50 -20.67
C GLY A 237 -2.97 6.50 -20.05
N ILE A 238 -2.50 6.74 -18.83
CA ILE A 238 -1.39 5.98 -18.23
C ILE A 238 -1.74 5.31 -16.90
N ALA A 239 -2.90 5.61 -16.32
CA ALA A 239 -3.37 5.05 -15.05
C ALA A 239 -4.81 4.53 -15.16
N THR A 240 -5.13 3.55 -14.31
CA THR A 240 -6.45 2.95 -14.16
C THR A 240 -6.72 2.57 -12.71
N SER A 241 -7.94 2.13 -12.41
CA SER A 241 -8.37 1.64 -11.09
C SER A 241 -9.08 0.30 -11.23
N LEU A 242 -9.19 -0.47 -10.14
CA LEU A 242 -9.94 -1.72 -10.18
C LEU A 242 -11.38 -1.50 -10.69
N ARG A 243 -12.04 -0.42 -10.25
CA ARG A 243 -13.39 -0.05 -10.69
C ARG A 243 -13.46 0.30 -12.17
N MET A 244 -12.45 0.97 -12.72
CA MET A 244 -12.41 1.31 -14.14
C MET A 244 -12.20 0.07 -15.02
N GLU A 245 -11.42 -0.91 -14.55
CA GLU A 245 -11.19 -2.17 -15.27
C GLU A 245 -12.37 -3.14 -15.16
N SER A 246 -13.09 -3.16 -14.02
CA SER A 246 -14.14 -4.15 -13.75
C SER A 246 -15.58 -3.62 -13.90
N GLY A 247 -15.77 -2.30 -13.91
CA GLY A 247 -17.08 -1.65 -13.88
C GLY A 247 -17.80 -1.69 -12.52
N LYS A 248 -17.22 -2.29 -11.47
CA LYS A 248 -17.84 -2.44 -10.14
C LYS A 248 -17.01 -1.83 -9.02
N VAL A 249 -17.65 -1.54 -7.89
CA VAL A 249 -16.96 -1.07 -6.67
C VAL A 249 -16.35 -2.27 -5.95
N HIS A 250 -15.10 -2.11 -5.49
CA HIS A 250 -14.33 -3.14 -4.78
C HIS A 250 -14.16 -2.79 -3.31
N SER A 251 -13.99 -3.81 -2.45
CA SER A 251 -13.66 -3.60 -1.03
C SER A 251 -12.18 -3.30 -0.88
N ARG A 252 -11.83 -2.10 -0.39
CA ARG A 252 -10.43 -1.76 -0.10
C ARG A 252 -9.89 -2.56 1.07
N LEU A 253 -10.74 -2.88 2.05
CA LEU A 253 -10.36 -3.70 3.20
C LEU A 253 -9.91 -5.10 2.78
N GLU A 254 -10.72 -5.81 1.99
CA GLU A 254 -10.37 -7.19 1.56
C GLU A 254 -9.13 -7.18 0.66
N LEU A 255 -9.00 -6.20 -0.24
CA LEU A 255 -7.81 -6.05 -1.08
C LEU A 255 -6.55 -5.77 -0.24
N LEU A 256 -6.63 -4.89 0.76
CA LEU A 256 -5.52 -4.59 1.65
C LEU A 256 -5.10 -5.82 2.49
N ILE A 257 -6.07 -6.61 2.97
CA ILE A 257 -5.79 -7.85 3.72
C ILE A 257 -5.02 -8.84 2.83
N ARG A 258 -5.48 -9.07 1.59
CA ARG A 258 -4.78 -9.94 0.62
C ARG A 258 -3.37 -9.44 0.35
N LEU A 259 -3.24 -8.14 0.08
CA LEU A 259 -1.96 -7.49 -0.21
C LEU A 259 -0.96 -7.69 0.93
N LEU A 260 -1.35 -7.39 2.17
CA LEU A 260 -0.45 -7.51 3.32
C LEU A 260 -0.11 -8.97 3.65
N ARG A 261 -1.03 -9.92 3.41
CA ARG A 261 -0.74 -11.36 3.56
C ARG A 261 0.24 -11.86 2.49
N HIS A 262 0.08 -11.44 1.24
CA HIS A 262 1.03 -11.76 0.19
C HIS A 262 2.39 -11.13 0.46
N LEU A 263 2.40 -9.87 0.93
CA LEU A 263 3.64 -9.18 1.28
C LEU A 263 4.38 -9.91 2.41
N ASP A 264 3.67 -10.34 3.46
CA ASP A 264 4.26 -11.10 4.57
C ASP A 264 4.87 -12.42 4.05
N ARG A 265 4.15 -13.15 3.19
CA ARG A 265 4.63 -14.39 2.57
C ARG A 265 5.88 -14.19 1.72
N TYR A 266 5.83 -13.29 0.74
CA TYR A 266 6.97 -13.04 -0.16
C TYR A 266 8.17 -12.46 0.59
N TYR A 267 7.95 -11.60 1.57
CA TYR A 267 9.02 -11.05 2.40
C TYR A 267 9.70 -12.13 3.23
N ASN A 268 8.92 -12.99 3.90
CA ASN A 268 9.47 -14.07 4.72
C ASN A 268 10.19 -15.12 3.85
N GLN A 269 9.66 -15.45 2.67
CA GLN A 269 10.34 -16.32 1.72
C GLN A 269 11.66 -15.71 1.25
N PHE A 270 11.67 -14.42 0.91
CA PHE A 270 12.91 -13.71 0.53
C PHE A 270 13.97 -13.77 1.64
N LEU A 271 13.59 -13.59 2.90
CA LEU A 271 14.52 -13.67 4.02
C LEU A 271 15.04 -15.11 4.27
N ALA A 272 14.21 -16.12 4.03
CA ALA A 272 14.55 -17.52 4.31
C ALA A 272 15.35 -18.18 3.16
N GLU A 273 14.98 -17.89 1.91
CA GLU A 273 15.45 -18.60 0.71
C GLU A 273 16.29 -17.71 -0.21
N GLY A 274 16.45 -16.42 0.11
CA GLY A 274 17.16 -15.45 -0.71
C GLY A 274 16.34 -14.94 -1.89
N SER A 275 17.01 -14.36 -2.90
CA SER A 275 16.33 -13.65 -3.99
C SER A 275 15.71 -14.55 -5.06
N LEU A 276 16.23 -15.77 -5.24
CA LEU A 276 15.86 -16.64 -6.36
C LEU A 276 14.36 -16.91 -6.51
N PRO A 277 13.58 -17.22 -5.46
CA PRO A 277 12.14 -17.45 -5.61
C PRO A 277 11.40 -16.22 -6.13
N ALA A 278 11.73 -15.03 -5.61
CA ALA A 278 11.11 -13.78 -6.05
C ALA A 278 11.49 -13.44 -7.51
N LEU A 279 12.73 -13.68 -7.91
CA LEU A 279 13.20 -13.45 -9.28
C LEU A 279 12.52 -14.39 -10.29
N ARG A 280 12.40 -15.69 -9.96
CA ARG A 280 11.67 -16.66 -10.77
C ARG A 280 10.21 -16.25 -10.92
N ARG A 281 9.57 -15.92 -9.80
CA ARG A 281 8.17 -15.50 -9.81
C ARG A 281 7.97 -14.23 -10.62
N PHE A 282 8.90 -13.27 -10.55
CA PHE A 282 8.85 -12.06 -11.37
C PHE A 282 8.96 -12.41 -12.86
N ALA A 283 9.89 -13.27 -13.25
CA ALA A 283 10.04 -13.71 -14.63
C ALA A 283 8.79 -14.42 -15.19
N GLU A 284 8.08 -15.18 -14.36
CA GLU A 284 6.83 -15.84 -14.74
C GLU A 284 5.67 -14.88 -15.03
N VAL A 285 5.60 -13.75 -14.30
CA VAL A 285 4.41 -12.88 -14.30
C VAL A 285 4.63 -11.53 -14.95
N SER A 286 5.88 -11.15 -15.24
CA SER A 286 6.23 -9.86 -15.82
C SER A 286 6.65 -10.00 -17.26
N SER A 287 5.87 -9.40 -18.18
CA SER A 287 6.30 -9.30 -19.58
C SER A 287 7.51 -8.37 -19.77
N TYR A 288 7.81 -7.54 -18.75
CA TYR A 288 8.97 -6.65 -18.73
C TYR A 288 10.23 -7.34 -18.20
N CYS A 289 10.19 -8.61 -17.81
CA CYS A 289 11.38 -9.33 -17.36
C CYS A 289 12.33 -9.62 -18.52
N GLU A 290 11.83 -10.14 -19.65
CA GLU A 290 12.67 -10.60 -20.75
C GLU A 290 11.93 -10.50 -22.11
N GLY A 291 12.67 -10.19 -23.17
CA GLY A 291 12.19 -10.21 -24.55
C GLY A 291 11.33 -9.01 -24.97
N LYS A 292 11.02 -8.07 -24.06
CA LYS A 292 10.20 -6.90 -24.38
C LYS A 292 11.09 -5.72 -24.80
N ARG A 293 10.72 -5.09 -25.93
CA ARG A 293 11.36 -3.85 -26.41
C ARG A 293 10.92 -2.67 -25.55
N VAL A 294 11.89 -1.98 -24.95
CA VAL A 294 11.64 -0.92 -23.96
C VAL A 294 12.49 0.31 -24.24
N ARG A 295 11.97 1.45 -23.79
CA ARG A 295 12.73 2.68 -23.62
C ARG A 295 13.08 2.83 -22.14
N ILE A 296 14.36 2.99 -21.88
CA ILE A 296 14.90 3.31 -20.56
C ILE A 296 15.16 4.81 -20.50
N THR A 297 14.72 5.45 -19.43
CA THR A 297 15.04 6.85 -19.13
C THR A 297 15.67 6.92 -17.75
N THR A 298 16.95 7.30 -17.69
CA THR A 298 17.70 7.51 -16.45
C THR A 298 17.85 9.02 -16.21
N ALA A 299 18.57 9.41 -15.16
CA ALA A 299 18.87 10.82 -14.90
C ALA A 299 19.83 11.43 -15.94
N THR A 300 20.63 10.61 -16.62
CA THR A 300 21.73 11.06 -17.49
C THR A 300 21.51 10.74 -18.96
N GLU A 301 20.66 9.76 -19.29
CA GLU A 301 20.45 9.32 -20.67
C GLU A 301 19.06 8.71 -20.90
N SER A 302 18.70 8.58 -22.18
CA SER A 302 17.60 7.73 -22.61
C SER A 302 18.01 6.88 -23.81
N PHE A 303 17.67 5.61 -23.77
CA PHE A 303 18.02 4.64 -24.81
C PHE A 303 16.93 3.59 -24.99
N THR A 304 16.96 2.89 -26.12
CA THR A 304 16.09 1.75 -26.40
C THR A 304 16.87 0.45 -26.37
N GLY A 305 16.17 -0.64 -26.04
CA GLY A 305 16.74 -1.97 -26.02
C GLY A 305 15.70 -3.03 -25.70
N THR A 306 16.16 -4.26 -25.49
CA THR A 306 15.30 -5.41 -25.16
C THR A 306 15.62 -5.91 -23.76
N THR A 307 14.61 -6.16 -22.95
CA THR A 307 14.79 -6.70 -21.58
C THR A 307 15.43 -8.09 -21.63
N ALA A 308 16.37 -8.36 -20.74
CA ALA A 308 17.24 -9.55 -20.75
C ALA A 308 17.35 -10.19 -19.35
N GLY A 309 16.25 -10.19 -18.61
CA GLY A 309 16.15 -10.74 -17.26
C GLY A 309 16.61 -9.79 -16.16
N LEU A 310 16.68 -10.33 -14.94
CA LEU A 310 17.13 -9.62 -13.75
C LEU A 310 18.45 -10.21 -13.24
N GLU A 311 19.30 -9.36 -12.66
CA GLU A 311 20.42 -9.80 -11.83
C GLU A 311 19.92 -10.41 -10.49
N PRO A 312 20.77 -11.17 -9.77
CA PRO A 312 20.44 -11.67 -8.43
C PRO A 312 20.02 -10.60 -7.42
N SER A 313 20.44 -9.35 -7.66
CA SER A 313 20.11 -8.14 -6.89
C SER A 313 18.73 -7.55 -7.21
N GLY A 314 18.04 -8.05 -8.26
CA GLY A 314 16.76 -7.52 -8.75
C GLY A 314 16.90 -6.36 -9.77
N VAL A 315 18.13 -6.05 -10.19
CA VAL A 315 18.42 -5.03 -11.21
C VAL A 315 18.06 -5.57 -12.60
N LEU A 316 17.35 -4.77 -13.41
CA LEU A 316 16.98 -5.15 -14.77
C LEU A 316 18.19 -5.11 -15.69
N ARG A 317 18.32 -6.13 -16.55
CA ARG A 317 19.31 -6.16 -17.62
C ARG A 317 18.65 -5.81 -18.95
N VAL A 318 19.30 -4.99 -19.76
CA VAL A 318 18.79 -4.56 -21.07
C VAL A 318 19.88 -4.71 -22.13
N ALA A 319 19.55 -5.42 -23.21
CA ALA A 319 20.35 -5.44 -24.43
C ALA A 319 20.09 -4.16 -25.22
N ARG A 320 21.05 -3.24 -25.27
CA ARG A 320 20.88 -1.96 -26.00
C ARG A 320 20.85 -2.19 -27.51
N ASP A 321 20.05 -1.37 -28.20
CA ASP A 321 20.02 -1.38 -29.67
C ASP A 321 21.30 -0.83 -30.31
N ASP A 322 22.13 -0.08 -29.56
CA ASP A 322 23.35 0.57 -30.03
C ASP A 322 24.57 -0.38 -30.12
N GLY A 323 24.38 -1.67 -29.86
CA GLY A 323 25.42 -2.70 -29.97
C GLY A 323 26.38 -2.78 -28.79
N ARG A 324 26.19 -2.00 -27.70
CA ARG A 324 27.02 -2.07 -26.48
C ARG A 324 26.83 -3.36 -25.65
N GLY A 325 25.87 -4.21 -26.03
CA GLY A 325 25.59 -5.46 -25.35
C GLY A 325 24.55 -5.32 -24.24
N ILE A 326 24.59 -6.25 -23.27
CA ILE A 326 23.65 -6.31 -22.15
C ILE A 326 24.22 -5.57 -20.94
N GLU A 327 23.51 -4.55 -20.47
CA GLU A 327 23.92 -3.73 -19.31
C GLU A 327 22.87 -3.75 -18.19
N PRO A 328 23.29 -3.62 -16.92
CA PRO A 328 22.39 -3.42 -15.79
C PRO A 328 21.81 -1.99 -15.76
N VAL A 329 20.51 -1.89 -15.51
CA VAL A 329 19.78 -0.63 -15.31
C VAL A 329 19.57 -0.41 -13.81
N LEU A 330 20.52 0.27 -13.16
CA LEU A 330 20.49 0.50 -11.70
C LEU A 330 19.30 1.36 -11.27
N SER A 331 18.94 2.34 -12.09
CA SER A 331 17.81 3.23 -11.86
C SER A 331 17.30 3.81 -13.16
N GLY A 332 15.98 4.00 -13.23
CA GLY A 332 15.31 4.63 -14.35
C GLY A 332 13.83 4.33 -14.36
N ASP A 333 13.17 4.90 -15.36
CA ASP A 333 11.83 4.49 -15.79
C ASP A 333 11.94 3.60 -17.01
N VAL A 334 11.03 2.63 -17.06
CA VAL A 334 10.87 1.72 -18.18
C VAL A 334 9.52 2.00 -18.81
N ALA A 335 9.51 2.21 -20.12
CA ALA A 335 8.30 2.28 -20.92
C ALA A 335 8.41 1.28 -22.07
N GLU A 336 7.29 0.76 -22.53
CA GLU A 336 7.27 -0.02 -23.77
C GLU A 336 7.68 0.87 -24.93
N ALA A 337 8.59 0.39 -25.77
CA ALA A 337 9.02 1.08 -26.97
C ALA A 337 8.27 0.50 -28.17
N SER A 338 7.80 1.38 -29.05
CA SER A 338 7.30 1.01 -30.37
C SER A 338 8.41 0.58 -31.32
#